data_AF-A0A1M6PVZ5-F1
#
_entry.id   AF-A0A1M6PVZ5-F1
#
_cell.length_a   1.000
_cell.length_b   1.000
_cell.length_c   1.000
_cell.angle_alpha   90.00
_cell.angle_beta   90.00
_cell.angle_gamma   90.00
#
_symmetry.space_group_name_H-M   'P 1'
#
loop_
_entity.id
_entity.type
_entity.pdbx_description
1 polymer ?
#
loop_
_entity_poly.entity_id
_entity_poly.type
_entity_poly.pdbx_seq_one_letter_code
_entity_poly.pdbx_strand_id
1 'polypeptide(L)'
;MEIRRLAARPGPDLFTRIPAADAGEPIACTRCSSTFDADPTIAVGCPTCGAPEGERCRLPAQGGLHRSHYTRAHIALRTGRMGACEALTWDRLHALPVRLPAASCPTAVPVHASR
;
A
#
# COMPACT_ATOMS: atom_id res chain seq x y z
N MET A 1 -14.27 17.60 -40.12
CA MET A 1 -13.96 16.54 -39.13
C MET A 1 -13.29 17.24 -37.95
N GLU A 2 -14.06 17.58 -36.91
CA GLU A 2 -13.57 18.42 -35.81
C GLU A 2 -13.10 17.56 -34.63
N ILE A 3 -11.84 17.76 -34.24
CA ILE A 3 -11.19 17.06 -33.13
C ILE A 3 -11.56 17.79 -31.84
N ARG A 4 -12.51 17.23 -31.07
CA ARG A 4 -12.86 17.73 -29.73
C ARG A 4 -11.64 17.66 -28.83
N ARG A 5 -11.16 18.82 -28.37
CA ARG A 5 -10.11 18.91 -27.33
C ARG A 5 -10.68 18.35 -26.03
N LEU A 6 -10.09 17.27 -25.54
CA LEU A 6 -10.37 16.71 -24.22
C LEU A 6 -9.94 17.72 -23.14
N ALA A 7 -10.82 17.95 -22.16
CA ALA A 7 -10.55 18.83 -21.03
C ALA A 7 -9.29 18.38 -20.27
N ALA A 8 -8.54 19.36 -19.76
CA ALA A 8 -7.34 19.12 -18.97
C ALA A 8 -7.66 18.23 -17.75
N ARG A 9 -6.85 17.18 -17.55
CA ARG A 9 -6.93 16.32 -16.35
C ARG A 9 -6.73 17.19 -15.09
N PRO A 10 -7.59 17.06 -14.06
CA PRO A 10 -7.35 17.68 -12.76
C PRO A 10 -6.00 17.24 -12.20
N GLY A 11 -5.29 18.17 -11.57
CA GLY A 11 -3.91 18.02 -11.09
C GLY A 11 -3.70 16.95 -10.00
N PRO A 12 -2.44 16.63 -9.69
CA PRO A 12 -2.04 15.46 -8.90
C PRO A 12 -2.14 15.68 -7.38
N ASP A 13 -3.26 16.20 -6.88
CA ASP A 13 -3.45 16.47 -5.45
C ASP A 13 -4.12 15.29 -4.69
N LEU A 14 -3.80 14.06 -5.11
CA LEU A 14 -4.27 12.82 -4.48
C LEU A 14 -3.13 12.02 -3.84
N PHE A 15 -1.98 12.65 -3.56
CA PHE A 15 -0.92 12.05 -2.77
C PHE A 15 -1.21 12.23 -1.28
N THR A 16 -2.30 11.63 -0.80
CA THR A 16 -2.45 11.42 0.64
C THR A 16 -1.27 10.58 1.11
N ARG A 17 -0.35 11.24 1.83
CA ARG A 17 0.81 10.58 2.44
C ARG A 17 0.26 9.49 3.34
N ILE A 18 0.55 8.23 3.04
CA ILE A 18 0.18 7.12 3.91
C ILE A 18 0.91 7.40 5.23
N PRO A 19 0.19 7.61 6.36
CA PRO A 19 0.87 7.82 7.63
C PRO A 19 1.77 6.63 7.89
N ALA A 20 2.91 6.90 8.52
CA ALA A 20 3.88 5.88 8.92
C ALA A 20 3.32 5.02 10.06
N ALA A 21 2.19 4.34 9.84
CA ALA A 21 1.70 3.32 10.73
C ALA A 21 2.77 2.22 10.83
N ASP A 22 2.97 1.69 12.03
CA ASP A 22 4.13 0.90 12.43
C ASP A 22 4.47 -0.21 11.44
N ALA A 23 5.66 -0.15 10.84
CA ALA A 23 6.18 -1.19 9.96
C ALA A 23 6.19 -2.59 10.60
N GLY A 24 6.13 -2.67 11.94
CA GLY A 24 6.09 -3.89 12.74
C GLY A 24 4.70 -4.42 13.11
N GLU A 25 3.62 -3.99 12.46
CA GLU A 25 2.31 -4.60 12.69
C GLU A 25 2.18 -5.95 11.94
N PRO A 26 1.71 -7.01 12.61
CA PRO A 26 1.54 -8.31 11.98
C PRO A 26 0.51 -8.25 10.84
N ILE A 27 0.84 -8.96 9.77
CA ILE A 27 0.07 -8.94 8.52
C ILE A 27 -0.09 -10.35 7.96
N ALA A 28 -1.27 -10.63 7.41
CA ALA A 28 -1.57 -11.90 6.77
C ALA A 28 -1.75 -11.71 5.26
N CYS A 29 -1.22 -12.65 4.47
CA CYS A 29 -1.51 -12.72 3.05
C CYS A 29 -2.98 -13.13 2.83
N THR A 30 -3.72 -12.35 2.04
CA THR A 30 -5.14 -12.63 1.74
C THR A 30 -5.37 -13.82 0.82
N ARG A 31 -4.30 -14.45 0.30
CA ARG A 31 -4.38 -15.62 -0.60
C ARG A 31 -3.97 -16.93 0.06
N CYS A 32 -2.78 -16.96 0.65
CA CYS A 32 -2.24 -18.19 1.28
C CYS A 32 -2.41 -18.22 2.80
N SER A 33 -2.95 -17.16 3.41
CA SER A 33 -3.13 -17.02 4.86
C SER A 33 -1.85 -17.04 5.71
N SER A 34 -0.67 -17.09 5.09
CA SER A 34 0.60 -16.97 5.82
C SER A 34 0.66 -15.64 6.56
N THR A 35 1.05 -15.70 7.82
CA THR A 35 1.20 -14.56 8.73
C THR A 35 2.66 -14.16 8.83
N PHE A 36 2.90 -12.86 8.90
CA PHE A 36 4.21 -12.25 9.08
C PHE A 36 4.15 -11.28 10.25
N ASP A 37 5.20 -11.23 11.06
CA ASP A 37 5.30 -10.29 12.19
C ASP A 37 5.36 -8.83 11.72
N ALA A 38 5.88 -8.61 10.51
CA ALA A 38 5.98 -7.31 9.84
C ALA A 38 5.80 -7.51 8.33
N ASP A 39 5.67 -6.42 7.56
CA ASP A 39 5.68 -6.53 6.09
C ASP A 39 7.04 -7.07 5.61
N PRO A 40 7.12 -8.31 5.08
CA PRO A 40 8.39 -8.94 4.71
C PRO A 40 9.13 -8.18 3.59
N THR A 41 8.43 -7.35 2.83
CA THR A 41 9.05 -6.56 1.76
C THR A 41 9.91 -5.41 2.30
N ILE A 42 9.80 -5.03 3.59
CA ILE A 42 10.61 -3.95 4.16
C ILE A 42 12.06 -4.35 4.42
N ALA A 43 12.38 -5.64 4.42
CA ALA A 43 13.73 -6.18 4.60
C ALA A 43 14.69 -5.87 3.44
N VAL A 44 14.23 -5.12 2.43
CA VAL A 44 15.00 -4.59 1.30
C VAL A 44 14.62 -3.12 1.07
N GLY A 45 15.57 -2.29 0.66
CA GLY A 45 15.29 -0.91 0.26
C GLY A 45 14.41 -0.84 -1.00
N CYS A 46 13.55 0.18 -1.10
CA CYS A 46 12.69 0.39 -2.26
C CYS A 46 13.39 1.26 -3.32
N PRO A 47 13.78 0.72 -4.48
CA PRO A 47 14.43 1.51 -5.53
C PRO A 47 13.48 2.49 -6.22
N THR A 48 12.16 2.24 -6.18
CA THR A 48 11.16 3.07 -6.84
C THR A 48 10.94 4.41 -6.14
N CYS A 49 10.89 4.41 -4.80
CA CYS A 49 10.60 5.62 -4.02
C CYS A 49 11.72 6.00 -3.03
N GLY A 50 12.85 5.29 -3.04
CA GLY A 50 14.00 5.56 -2.17
C GLY A 50 13.78 5.28 -0.68
N ALA A 51 12.76 4.48 -0.32
CA ALA A 51 12.56 4.11 1.09
C ALA A 51 13.67 3.13 1.54
N PRO A 52 14.36 3.37 2.67
CA PRO A 52 15.39 2.46 3.17
C PRO A 52 14.80 1.14 3.69
N GLU A 53 15.68 0.20 4.02
CA GLU A 53 15.31 -1.03 4.74
C GLU A 53 14.63 -0.71 6.07
N GLY A 54 13.62 -1.48 6.45
CA GLY A 54 12.79 -1.25 7.63
C GLY A 54 11.70 -0.18 7.46
N GLU A 55 11.82 0.72 6.47
CA GLU A 55 10.80 1.75 6.21
C GLU A 55 9.79 1.31 5.14
N ARG A 56 8.54 1.77 5.28
CA ARG A 56 7.50 1.59 4.27
C ARG A 56 7.74 2.49 3.05
N CYS A 57 7.15 2.12 1.91
CA CYS A 57 7.13 2.99 0.75
C CYS A 57 6.41 4.32 1.07
N ARG A 58 7.03 5.44 0.70
CA ARG A 58 6.53 6.80 0.97
C ARG A 58 5.43 7.25 0.00
N LEU A 59 5.34 6.57 -1.14
CA LEU A 59 4.34 6.76 -2.17
C LEU A 59 3.46 5.51 -2.27
N PRO A 60 2.17 5.66 -2.61
CA PRO A 60 1.27 4.52 -2.77
C PRO A 60 1.80 3.57 -3.86
N ALA A 61 1.71 2.27 -3.58
CA ALA A 61 2.02 1.26 -4.58
C ALA A 61 1.05 1.37 -5.76
N GLN A 62 1.59 1.40 -6.97
CA GLN A 62 0.79 1.33 -8.19
C GLN A 62 0.20 -0.09 -8.30
N GLY A 63 -1.13 -0.21 -8.34
CA GLY A 63 -1.81 -1.50 -8.56
C GLY A 63 -2.54 -2.13 -7.35
N GLY A 64 -2.65 -1.44 -6.21
CA GLY A 64 -3.68 -1.68 -5.17
C GLY A 64 -3.63 -2.96 -4.33
N LEU A 65 -2.86 -3.98 -4.71
CA LEU A 65 -2.82 -5.28 -4.01
C LEU A 65 -1.61 -5.46 -3.10
N HIS A 66 -0.62 -4.57 -3.18
CA HIS A 66 0.62 -4.67 -2.43
C HIS A 66 0.84 -3.44 -1.55
N ARG A 67 1.34 -3.68 -0.33
CA ARG A 67 1.77 -2.65 0.61
C ARG A 67 3.02 -1.89 0.15
N SER A 68 3.83 -2.52 -0.69
CA SER A 68 5.06 -1.97 -1.25
C SER A 68 5.00 -1.91 -2.77
N HIS A 69 5.84 -1.07 -3.37
CA HIS A 69 6.02 -1.06 -4.83
C HIS A 69 6.38 -2.45 -5.33
N TYR A 70 5.78 -2.84 -6.46
CA TYR A 70 5.95 -4.14 -7.09
C TYR A 70 7.42 -4.54 -7.25
N THR A 71 8.28 -3.61 -7.70
CA THR A 71 9.72 -3.84 -7.83
C THR A 71 10.39 -4.23 -6.52
N ARG A 72 10.01 -3.59 -5.40
CA ARG A 72 10.54 -3.93 -4.06
C ARG A 72 10.13 -5.34 -3.65
N ALA A 73 8.86 -5.68 -3.84
CA ALA A 73 8.33 -7.01 -3.50
C ALA A 73 9.05 -8.11 -4.30
N HIS A 74 9.31 -7.89 -5.59
CA HIS A 74 10.09 -8.80 -6.42
C HIS A 74 11.55 -8.93 -5.97
N ILE A 75 12.19 -7.84 -5.55
CA ILE A 75 13.55 -7.91 -5.00
C ILE A 75 13.56 -8.72 -3.72
N ALA A 76 12.61 -8.49 -2.80
CA ALA A 76 12.48 -9.25 -1.56
C ALA A 76 12.33 -10.76 -1.84
N LEU A 77 11.49 -11.12 -2.81
CA LEU A 77 11.32 -12.51 -3.26
C LEU A 77 12.63 -13.08 -3.84
N ARG A 78 13.23 -12.39 -4.80
CA ARG A 78 14.43 -12.87 -5.52
C ARG A 78 15.65 -13.03 -4.60
N THR A 79 15.76 -12.19 -3.58
CA THR A 79 16.87 -12.20 -2.61
C THR A 79 16.61 -13.13 -1.43
N GLY A 80 15.48 -13.85 -1.40
CA GLY A 80 15.13 -14.77 -0.33
C GLY A 80 14.75 -14.08 0.99
N ARG A 81 14.55 -12.76 0.98
CA ARG A 81 14.09 -11.98 2.15
C ARG A 81 12.60 -12.13 2.40
N MET A 82 11.85 -12.58 1.39
CA MET A 82 10.44 -12.96 1.47
C MET A 82 10.26 -14.31 0.77
N GLY A 83 9.54 -15.23 1.40
CA GLY A 83 9.15 -16.49 0.77
C GLY A 83 8.20 -16.29 -0.42
N ALA A 84 8.10 -17.31 -1.27
CA ALA A 84 7.12 -17.33 -2.34
C ALA A 84 5.71 -17.58 -1.79
N CYS A 85 4.72 -16.92 -2.38
CA CYS A 85 3.32 -17.22 -2.12
C CYS A 85 2.88 -18.39 -3.00
N GLU A 86 2.73 -19.58 -2.40
CA GLU A 86 2.30 -20.79 -3.12
C GLU A 86 0.87 -20.68 -3.70
N ALA A 87 0.04 -19.78 -3.16
CA ALA A 87 -1.32 -19.53 -3.64
C ALA A 87 -1.41 -18.56 -4.85
N LEU A 88 -0.33 -17.82 -5.16
CA LEU A 88 -0.28 -16.86 -6.27
C LEU A 88 0.78 -17.30 -7.28
N THR A 89 0.39 -18.16 -8.22
CA THR A 89 1.35 -18.82 -9.11
C THR A 89 1.93 -17.94 -10.22
N TRP A 90 1.30 -16.79 -10.53
CA TRP A 90 1.70 -15.94 -11.67
C TRP A 90 2.89 -15.02 -11.39
N ASP A 91 3.01 -14.47 -10.17
CA ASP A 91 4.16 -13.65 -9.74
C ASP A 91 4.80 -14.10 -8.42
N ARG A 92 4.15 -15.04 -7.71
CA ARG A 92 4.58 -15.58 -6.42
C ARG A 92 4.70 -14.55 -5.30
N LEU A 93 4.10 -13.37 -5.45
CA LEU A 93 4.09 -12.36 -4.40
C LEU A 93 2.95 -12.60 -3.42
N HIS A 94 3.12 -12.16 -2.17
CA HIS A 94 2.02 -12.14 -1.22
C HIS A 94 1.11 -10.92 -1.46
N ALA A 95 -0.21 -11.14 -1.43
CA ALA A 95 -1.23 -10.09 -1.47
C ALA A 95 -1.48 -9.55 -0.06
N LEU A 96 -0.58 -8.65 0.36
CA LEU A 96 -0.56 -8.04 1.69
C LEU A 96 -1.41 -6.77 1.70
N PRO A 97 -2.52 -6.74 2.48
CA PRO A 97 -3.45 -5.63 2.45
C PRO A 97 -2.83 -4.33 3.00
N VAL A 98 -3.16 -3.21 2.37
CA VAL A 98 -2.88 -1.89 2.92
C VAL A 98 -3.90 -1.62 4.02
N ARG A 99 -3.48 -1.58 5.28
CA ARG A 99 -4.31 -1.01 6.34
C ARG A 99 -4.37 0.50 6.13
N LEU A 100 -5.48 0.97 5.55
CA LEU A 100 -5.84 2.38 5.63
C LEU A 100 -6.21 2.67 7.09
N PRO A 101 -5.79 3.82 7.66
CA PRO A 101 -6.27 4.22 8.97
C PRO A 101 -7.81 4.22 8.93
N ALA A 102 -8.44 3.73 10.01
CA ALA A 102 -9.89 3.79 10.14
C ALA A 102 -10.32 5.24 9.89
N ALA A 103 -11.25 5.46 8.96
CA ALA A 103 -11.81 6.79 8.73
C ALA A 103 -12.27 7.31 10.09
N SER A 104 -11.73 8.44 10.52
CA SER A 104 -12.20 9.13 11.72
C SER A 104 -13.71 9.31 11.55
N CYS A 105 -14.48 8.69 12.45
CA CYS A 105 -15.93 8.84 12.45
C CYS A 105 -16.22 10.35 12.55
N PRO A 106 -16.99 10.97 11.64
CA PRO A 106 -17.32 12.37 11.76
C PRO A 106 -18.09 12.54 13.07
N THR A 107 -17.48 13.23 14.03
CA THR A 107 -18.11 13.58 15.30
C THR A 107 -19.42 14.28 14.98
N ALA A 108 -20.55 13.64 15.34
CA ALA A 108 -21.87 14.22 15.15
C ALA A 108 -21.91 15.59 15.82
N VAL A 109 -22.10 16.65 15.03
CA VAL A 109 -22.30 17.99 15.56
C VAL A 109 -23.65 18.00 16.27
N PRO A 110 -23.74 18.31 17.57
CA PRO A 110 -25.03 18.42 18.23
C PRO A 110 -25.77 19.64 17.67
N VAL A 111 -26.90 19.40 16.99
CA VAL A 111 -27.86 20.46 16.67
C VAL A 111 -28.47 20.92 17.99
N HIS A 112 -28.12 22.14 18.42
CA HIS A 112 -28.87 22.84 19.44
C HIS A 112 -30.28 23.11 18.90
N ALA A 113 -31.28 22.54 19.56
CA ALA A 113 -32.69 22.86 19.32
C ALA A 113 -32.96 24.30 19.76
N SER A 114 -33.25 25.18 18.79
CA SER A 114 -33.77 26.52 19.06
C SER A 114 -35.23 26.42 19.49
N ARG A 115 -35.57 27.10 20.60
CA ARG A 115 -36.95 27.35 21.06
C ARG A 115 -37.58 28.51 20.31
#